data_AF-A0A973QUN9-F1
#
_entry.id   AF-A0A973QUN9-F1
#
_cell.length_a   1.000
_cell.length_b   1.000
_cell.length_c   1.000
_cell.angle_alpha   90.00
_cell.angle_beta   90.00
_cell.angle_gamma   90.00
#
_symmetry.space_group_name_H-M   'P 1'
#
loop_
_entity.id
_entity.type
_entity.pdbx_description
1 polymer ?
#
loop_
_entity_poly.entity_id
_entity_poly.type
_entity_poly.pdbx_seq_one_letter_code
_entity_poly.pdbx_strand_id
1 'polypeptide(L)'
;MSWFRRVRHRRGLAASVAGLSIGAVVAVAAMAASPAASAAGSTLGAAASGSGRYFGTAVAAGKLGDATYAGILDREFTMITPENEMKWDTTEPSRGNFNFGPADQIV
;
A
#
# COMPACT_ATOMS: atom_id res chain seq x y z
N MET A 1 -53.07 52.38 -42.00
CA MET A 1 -53.46 51.06 -41.49
C MET A 1 -52.52 50.68 -40.37
N SER A 2 -53.10 50.44 -39.19
CA SER A 2 -52.45 49.97 -37.96
C SER A 2 -51.92 48.54 -38.10
N TRP A 3 -51.31 48.04 -37.01
CA TRP A 3 -50.82 46.68 -36.72
C TRP A 3 -49.29 46.56 -36.91
N PHE A 4 -48.43 46.24 -35.92
CA PHE A 4 -48.54 45.33 -34.78
C PHE A 4 -47.60 45.72 -33.61
N ARG A 5 -47.94 45.13 -32.44
CA ARG A 5 -47.34 45.23 -31.11
C ARG A 5 -45.84 44.86 -31.00
N ARG A 6 -45.23 45.53 -30.03
CA ARG A 6 -43.94 45.27 -29.35
C ARG A 6 -43.88 43.85 -28.76
N VAL A 7 -42.79 43.10 -28.99
CA VAL A 7 -42.27 42.13 -28.00
C VAL A 7 -40.73 42.12 -28.05
N ARG A 8 -40.08 42.64 -27.01
CA ARG A 8 -38.65 42.42 -26.76
C ARG A 8 -38.51 41.06 -26.09
N HIS A 9 -37.91 40.09 -26.77
CA HIS A 9 -37.47 38.85 -26.13
C HIS A 9 -35.95 38.83 -25.99
N ARG A 10 -35.52 38.99 -24.72
CA ARG A 10 -34.17 38.72 -24.23
C ARG A 10 -33.93 37.21 -24.27
N ARG A 11 -33.00 36.72 -25.09
CA ARG A 11 -32.46 35.34 -25.07
C ARG A 11 -31.11 35.38 -25.78
N GLY A 12 -29.98 34.91 -25.26
CA GLY A 12 -29.64 34.26 -24.00
C GLY A 12 -28.13 34.01 -24.04
N LEU A 13 -27.44 34.35 -22.95
CA LEU A 13 -26.13 33.78 -22.64
C LEU A 13 -26.29 32.26 -22.56
N ALA A 14 -25.74 31.50 -23.52
CA ALA A 14 -25.51 30.06 -23.33
C ALA A 14 -24.68 29.49 -24.49
N ALA A 15 -23.36 29.46 -24.34
CA ALA A 15 -22.52 28.50 -25.07
C ALA A 15 -21.16 28.29 -24.38
N SER A 16 -21.18 27.93 -23.09
CA SER A 16 -19.96 27.53 -22.37
C SER A 16 -20.20 26.28 -21.51
N VAL A 17 -20.71 25.20 -22.12
CA VAL A 17 -20.86 23.90 -21.41
C VAL A 17 -20.21 22.73 -22.17
N ALA A 18 -19.69 22.93 -23.39
CA ALA A 18 -19.10 21.82 -24.15
C ALA A 18 -17.65 21.44 -23.76
N GLY A 19 -16.99 22.19 -22.86
CA GLY A 19 -15.59 21.93 -22.48
C GLY A 19 -15.37 21.14 -21.19
N LEU A 20 -16.39 21.07 -20.31
CA LEU A 20 -16.26 20.46 -18.98
C LEU A 20 -16.40 18.93 -18.99
N SER A 21 -17.08 18.36 -19.98
CA SER A 21 -17.32 16.91 -20.05
C SER A 21 -16.08 16.12 -20.50
N ILE A 22 -15.27 16.66 -21.42
CA ILE A 22 -14.08 15.95 -21.93
C ILE A 22 -12.95 15.99 -20.88
N GLY A 23 -12.72 17.13 -20.24
CA GLY A 23 -11.68 17.26 -19.20
C GLY A 23 -11.96 16.39 -17.97
N ALA A 24 -13.21 16.30 -17.54
CA ALA A 24 -13.61 15.43 -16.42
C ALA A 24 -13.43 13.94 -16.76
N VAL A 25 -13.79 13.52 -17.98
CA VAL A 25 -13.62 12.12 -18.42
C VAL A 25 -12.15 11.74 -18.54
N VAL A 26 -11.28 12.62 -19.06
CA VAL A 26 -9.83 12.37 -19.15
C VAL A 26 -9.19 12.31 -17.76
N ALA A 27 -9.59 13.19 -16.83
CA ALA A 27 -9.10 13.15 -15.45
C ALA A 27 -9.53 11.87 -14.70
N VAL A 28 -10.78 11.43 -14.86
CA VAL A 28 -11.28 10.17 -14.27
C VAL A 28 -10.57 8.96 -14.89
N ALA A 29 -10.35 8.95 -16.22
CA ALA A 29 -9.61 7.88 -16.89
C ALA A 29 -8.14 7.83 -16.44
N ALA A 30 -7.49 8.98 -16.23
CA ALA A 30 -6.13 9.05 -15.69
C ALA A 30 -6.03 8.57 -14.23
N MET A 31 -7.06 8.84 -13.41
CA MET A 31 -7.14 8.33 -12.04
C MET A 31 -7.33 6.80 -12.02
N ALA A 32 -8.18 6.27 -12.90
CA ALA A 32 -8.39 4.82 -13.07
C ALA A 32 -7.17 4.10 -13.68
N ALA A 33 -6.35 4.81 -14.45
CA ALA A 33 -5.11 4.31 -15.04
C ALA A 33 -3.87 4.54 -14.16
N SER A 34 -4.03 5.00 -12.91
CA SER A 34 -2.90 5.14 -11.98
C SER A 34 -2.25 3.76 -11.77
N PRO A 35 -1.00 3.54 -12.22
CA PRO A 35 -0.32 2.24 -12.10
C PRO A 35 -0.15 1.80 -10.64
N ALA A 36 -0.30 2.75 -9.70
CA ALA A 36 -0.23 2.51 -8.27
C ALA A 36 -1.28 1.49 -7.77
N ALA A 37 -2.44 1.37 -8.42
CA ALA A 37 -3.51 0.48 -7.96
C ALA A 37 -3.37 -0.97 -8.45
N SER A 38 -2.68 -1.21 -9.58
CA SER A 38 -2.55 -2.54 -10.19
C SER A 38 -1.22 -3.23 -9.89
N ALA A 39 -0.35 -2.61 -9.07
CA ALA A 39 0.97 -3.11 -8.72
C ALA A 39 1.26 -3.10 -7.21
N ALA A 40 0.23 -2.98 -6.35
CA ALA A 40 0.37 -3.40 -4.95
C ALA A 40 0.66 -4.92 -5.01
N GLY A 41 1.94 -5.28 -4.91
CA GLY A 41 2.45 -6.56 -5.39
C GLY A 41 1.75 -7.75 -4.74
N SER A 42 1.84 -8.91 -5.38
CA SER A 42 1.21 -10.18 -4.98
C SER A 42 1.63 -10.70 -3.58
N THR A 43 2.35 -9.91 -2.79
CA THR A 43 2.87 -10.23 -1.46
C THR A 43 2.71 -9.05 -0.51
N LEU A 44 2.63 -9.32 0.79
CA LEU A 44 2.36 -8.28 1.81
C LEU A 44 3.43 -7.18 1.84
N GLY A 45 4.71 -7.58 1.75
CA GLY A 45 5.84 -6.66 1.72
C GLY A 45 5.84 -5.76 0.49
N ALA A 46 5.52 -6.31 -0.69
CA ALA A 46 5.42 -5.52 -1.92
C ALA A 46 4.29 -4.48 -1.82
N ALA A 47 3.13 -4.87 -1.29
CA ALA A 47 2.02 -3.94 -1.06
C ALA A 47 2.38 -2.80 -0.09
N ALA A 48 3.11 -3.09 1.00
CA ALA A 48 3.55 -2.07 1.95
C ALA A 48 4.59 -1.12 1.34
N SER A 49 5.53 -1.66 0.56
CA SER A 49 6.65 -0.93 -0.05
C SER A 49 6.19 0.18 -1.00
N GLY A 50 5.04 0.00 -1.66
CA GLY A 50 4.43 1.02 -2.54
C GLY A 50 4.09 2.34 -1.82
N SER A 51 4.06 2.33 -0.49
CA SER A 51 3.86 3.52 0.36
C SER A 51 5.10 3.89 1.20
N GLY A 52 6.26 3.31 0.91
CA GLY A 52 7.48 3.47 1.71
C GLY A 52 7.45 2.81 3.09
N ARG A 53 6.54 1.83 3.28
CA ARG A 53 6.39 1.06 4.52
C ARG A 53 6.88 -0.37 4.33
N TYR A 54 7.05 -1.08 5.44
CA TYR A 54 7.31 -2.51 5.46
C TYR A 54 6.11 -3.28 6.01
N PHE A 55 6.06 -4.57 5.68
CA PHE A 55 5.20 -5.54 6.36
C PHE A 55 6.10 -6.59 7.00
N GLY A 56 5.97 -6.79 8.30
CA GLY A 56 6.87 -7.66 9.06
C GLY A 56 6.16 -8.69 9.91
N THR A 57 6.93 -9.65 10.43
CA THR A 57 6.43 -10.76 11.26
C THR A 57 7.42 -11.15 12.35
N ALA A 58 6.92 -11.89 13.35
CA ALA A 58 7.76 -12.56 14.33
C ALA A 58 8.34 -13.87 13.75
N VAL A 59 9.64 -14.09 13.95
CA VAL A 59 10.35 -15.28 13.46
C VAL A 59 10.85 -16.12 14.63
N ALA A 60 10.54 -17.41 14.62
CA ALA A 60 11.08 -18.37 15.59
C ALA A 60 12.15 -19.24 14.92
N ALA A 61 13.35 -19.29 15.50
CA ALA A 61 14.49 -20.01 14.95
C ALA A 61 14.18 -21.51 14.75
N GLY A 62 13.47 -22.10 15.70
CA GLY A 62 13.06 -23.51 15.65
C GLY A 62 12.10 -23.89 14.52
N LYS A 63 11.53 -22.91 13.80
CA LYS A 63 10.64 -23.15 12.65
C LYS A 63 11.31 -22.98 11.30
N LEU A 64 12.57 -22.51 11.24
CA LEU A 64 13.27 -22.25 9.98
C LEU A 64 13.52 -23.52 9.15
N GLY A 65 13.49 -24.71 9.77
CA GLY A 65 13.55 -25.99 9.06
C GLY A 65 12.24 -26.44 8.41
N ASP A 66 11.10 -25.79 8.70
CA ASP A 66 9.82 -26.06 8.03
C ASP A 66 9.77 -25.29 6.70
N ALA A 67 9.83 -26.03 5.59
CA ALA A 67 9.83 -25.46 4.25
C ALA A 67 8.57 -24.62 3.93
N THR A 68 7.43 -24.94 4.52
CA THR A 68 6.20 -24.15 4.34
C THR A 68 6.32 -22.83 5.06
N TYR A 69 6.79 -22.86 6.31
CA TYR A 69 7.02 -21.65 7.10
C TYR A 69 8.06 -20.74 6.45
N ALA A 70 9.23 -21.28 6.10
CA ALA A 70 10.32 -20.54 5.47
C ALA A 70 9.90 -19.97 4.11
N GLY A 71 9.17 -20.74 3.29
CA GLY A 71 8.68 -20.27 1.99
C GLY A 71 7.66 -19.13 2.08
N ILE A 72 6.79 -19.13 3.10
CA ILE A 72 5.87 -18.01 3.34
C ILE A 72 6.63 -16.80 3.90
N LEU A 73 7.56 -17.03 4.84
CA LEU A 73 8.38 -15.98 5.44
C LEU A 73 9.14 -15.18 4.38
N ASP A 74 9.87 -15.87 3.51
CA ASP A 74 10.67 -15.30 2.43
C ASP A 74 9.82 -14.55 1.39
N ARG A 75 8.63 -15.10 1.07
CA ARG A 75 7.75 -14.51 0.06
C ARG A 75 7.02 -13.25 0.54
N GLU A 76 6.51 -13.26 1.77
CA GLU A 76 5.52 -12.27 2.20
C GLU A 76 6.09 -11.07 2.96
N PHE A 77 7.20 -11.24 3.68
CA PHE A 77 7.65 -10.26 4.67
C PHE A 77 8.98 -9.61 4.31
N THR A 78 9.12 -8.32 4.63
CA THR A 78 10.35 -7.55 4.35
C THR A 78 11.00 -7.01 5.63
N MET A 79 10.45 -7.33 6.80
CA MET A 79 11.00 -7.01 8.12
C MET A 79 10.70 -8.15 9.07
N ILE A 80 11.63 -8.45 9.97
CA ILE A 80 11.49 -9.54 10.93
C ILE A 80 11.83 -9.05 12.34
N THR A 81 11.20 -9.68 13.32
CA THR A 81 11.54 -9.55 14.74
C THR A 81 11.69 -10.95 15.31
N PRO A 82 12.79 -11.31 15.98
CA PRO A 82 12.88 -12.59 16.68
C PRO A 82 11.76 -12.74 17.71
N GLU A 83 11.03 -13.86 17.67
CA GLU A 83 9.83 -14.08 18.48
C GLU A 83 10.16 -14.13 19.97
N ASN A 84 11.25 -14.83 20.32
CA ASN A 84 11.74 -14.97 21.68
C ASN A 84 13.27 -14.85 21.80
N GLU A 85 14.00 -15.04 20.72
CA GLU A 85 15.44 -15.31 20.73
C GLU A 85 16.27 -14.12 21.20
N MET A 86 15.73 -12.91 21.11
CA MET A 86 16.34 -11.67 21.63
C MET A 86 15.73 -11.20 22.96
N LYS A 87 14.86 -11.99 23.60
CA LYS A 87 14.39 -11.67 24.96
C LYS A 87 15.48 -11.95 25.98
N TRP A 88 15.41 -11.23 27.10
CA TRP A 88 16.43 -11.27 28.17
C TRP A 88 16.71 -12.70 28.65
N ASP A 89 15.66 -13.47 28.90
CA ASP A 89 15.76 -14.86 29.36
C ASP A 89 16.53 -15.76 28.39
N THR A 90 16.55 -15.42 27.09
CA THR A 90 17.36 -16.10 26.08
C THR A 90 18.77 -15.51 25.98
N THR A 91 18.89 -14.18 25.89
CA THR A 91 20.18 -13.53 25.63
C THR A 91 21.11 -13.49 26.83
N GLU A 92 20.59 -13.46 28.06
CA GLU A 92 21.35 -13.49 29.31
C GLU A 92 20.63 -14.36 30.37
N PRO A 93 20.64 -15.70 30.23
CA PRO A 93 19.92 -16.61 31.12
C PRO A 93 20.43 -16.56 32.58
N SER A 94 21.68 -16.17 32.77
CA SER A 94 22.27 -15.84 34.08
C SER A 94 23.21 -14.64 33.93
N ARG A 95 23.32 -13.84 34.99
CA ARG A 95 24.04 -12.55 34.95
C ARG A 95 25.47 -12.71 34.41
N GLY A 96 25.78 -11.98 33.34
CA GLY A 96 27.09 -12.00 32.68
C GLY A 96 27.35 -13.21 31.77
N ASN A 97 26.39 -14.12 31.64
CA ASN A 97 26.47 -15.28 30.75
C ASN A 97 25.53 -15.08 29.55
N PHE A 98 26.10 -14.63 28.44
CA PHE A 98 25.33 -14.30 27.24
C PHE A 98 25.19 -15.49 26.30
N ASN A 99 24.02 -15.63 25.68
CA ASN A 99 23.73 -16.64 24.66
C ASN A 99 22.99 -15.99 23.47
N PHE A 100 23.73 -15.66 22.40
CA PHE A 100 23.17 -15.11 21.18
C PHE A 100 22.89 -16.15 20.10
N GLY A 101 23.30 -17.41 20.30
CA GLY A 101 23.21 -18.46 19.28
C GLY A 101 21.82 -18.63 18.66
N PRO A 102 20.70 -18.65 19.42
CA PRO A 102 19.36 -18.70 18.85
C PRO A 102 19.02 -17.47 17.98
N ALA A 103 19.44 -16.28 18.39
CA ALA A 103 19.19 -15.05 17.64
C ALA A 103 20.04 -15.00 16.35
N ASP A 104 21.28 -15.49 16.41
CA ASP A 104 22.22 -15.56 15.27
C ASP A 104 21.75 -16.52 14.16
N GLN A 105 20.74 -17.36 14.41
CA GLN A 105 20.09 -18.14 13.36
C GLN A 105 19.11 -17.31 12.52
N ILE A 106 18.71 -16.13 13.00
CA ILE A 106 17.68 -15.27 12.39
C ILE A 106 18.29 -14.04 11.69
N VAL A 107 19.40 -13.48 12.22
CA VAL A 107 20.03 -12.23 11.73
C VAL A 107 21.28 -12.49 10.89
#